data_AF-A0ABD7WKQ0-F1
#
_entry.id   AF-A0ABD7WKQ0-F1
#
_cell.length_a   1.000
_cell.length_b   1.000
_cell.length_c   1.000
_cell.angle_alpha   90.00
_cell.angle_beta   90.00
_cell.angle_gamma   90.00
#
_symmetry.space_group_name_H-M   'P 1'
#
loop_
_entity.id
_entity.type
_entity.pdbx_description
1 polymer ?
#
loop_
_entity_poly.entity_id
_entity_poly.type
_entity_poly.pdbx_seq_one_letter_code
_entity_poly.pdbx_strand_id
1 'polypeptide(L)'
;MAVYEDSIGQLILQWLRKPTYWSEGSSGTQALWHAYTPEPVTPSELALSRQACGVACDAQPVIKGTLPNRDIAHMAATSLGYLTWGVTNDPMDYGLGDLGGWALDLLQIWGSYLANTPKEDLASWLHAHLGEQDARMGFSYSDVLADCDAWLLARSMQSNSSERSLSTAMRDMFAQSETNRIKRFYQSRFKGSADNLVIAFRKLVDGIDLGIFDNVSGSKKALLIASHADRLPSQAEAGILALSYAESLENPNR
;
A
#
# COMPACT_ATOMS: atom_id res chain seq x y z
N MET A 1 -19.82 13.32 -21.30
CA MET A 1 -19.63 12.02 -20.63
C MET A 1 -19.86 12.24 -19.16
N ALA A 2 -20.69 11.42 -18.52
CA ALA A 2 -20.97 11.60 -17.11
C ALA A 2 -19.67 11.41 -16.33
N VAL A 3 -19.34 12.33 -15.43
CA VAL A 3 -18.16 12.34 -14.54
C VAL A 3 -18.07 11.07 -13.66
N TYR A 4 -19.05 10.17 -13.77
CA TYR A 4 -19.34 9.08 -12.86
C TYR A 4 -19.04 7.68 -13.40
N GLU A 5 -18.98 7.47 -14.72
CA GLU A 5 -18.78 6.12 -15.29
C GLU A 5 -17.42 5.54 -14.89
N ASP A 6 -16.37 6.37 -14.80
CA ASP A 6 -15.03 5.92 -14.40
C ASP A 6 -14.85 5.71 -12.88
N SER A 7 -15.89 6.01 -12.07
CA SER A 7 -15.76 6.08 -10.61
C SER A 7 -16.20 4.81 -9.85
N ILE A 8 -16.96 3.89 -10.49
CA ILE A 8 -17.53 2.71 -9.81
C ILE A 8 -16.44 1.87 -9.13
N GLY A 9 -15.33 1.63 -9.83
CA GLY A 9 -14.19 0.91 -9.26
C GLY A 9 -13.65 1.56 -7.99
N GLN A 10 -13.48 2.89 -8.01
CA GLN A 10 -13.01 3.65 -6.86
C GLN A 10 -14.01 3.60 -5.69
N LEU A 11 -15.32 3.66 -5.97
CA LEU A 11 -16.37 3.57 -4.94
C LEU A 11 -16.38 2.19 -4.26
N ILE A 12 -16.19 1.12 -5.03
CA ILE A 12 -16.04 -0.25 -4.48
C ILE A 12 -14.80 -0.32 -3.59
N LEU A 13 -13.65 0.22 -4.03
CA LEU A 13 -12.44 0.27 -3.22
C LEU A 13 -12.66 1.08 -1.92
N GLN A 14 -13.40 2.20 -1.96
CA GLN A 14 -13.74 3.00 -0.76
C GLN A 14 -14.56 2.20 0.25
N TRP A 15 -15.45 1.33 -0.23
CA TRP A 15 -16.19 0.40 0.62
C TRP A 15 -15.30 -0.75 1.13
N LEU A 16 -14.38 -1.27 0.31
CA LEU A 16 -13.50 -2.38 0.67
C LEU A 16 -12.49 -2.03 1.76
N ARG A 17 -11.94 -0.81 1.79
CA ARG A 17 -11.02 -0.38 2.87
C ARG A 17 -11.67 -0.23 4.26
N LYS A 18 -13.01 -0.15 4.32
CA LYS A 18 -13.78 -0.01 5.57
C LYS A 18 -14.07 -1.38 6.19
N PRO A 19 -14.11 -1.54 7.52
CA PRO A 19 -13.87 -0.50 8.51
C PRO A 19 -12.39 -0.23 8.80
N THR A 20 -11.49 -1.16 8.46
CA THR A 20 -10.08 -1.21 8.92
C THR A 20 -9.31 0.10 8.82
N TYR A 21 -9.33 0.77 7.66
CA TYR A 21 -8.46 1.92 7.40
C TYR A 21 -9.18 3.27 7.48
N TRP A 22 -10.51 3.31 7.42
CA TRP A 22 -11.24 4.58 7.28
C TRP A 22 -12.28 4.85 8.36
N SER A 23 -12.79 3.80 9.01
CA SER A 23 -13.82 4.00 10.04
C SER A 23 -13.20 4.45 11.35
N GLU A 24 -13.99 5.19 12.13
CA GLU A 24 -13.62 5.60 13.48
C GLU A 24 -13.21 4.38 14.30
N GLY A 25 -12.01 4.43 14.88
CA GLY A 25 -11.38 3.33 15.59
C GLY A 25 -10.38 3.84 16.62
N SER A 26 -9.89 2.95 17.47
CA SER A 26 -9.03 3.31 18.61
C SER A 26 -7.55 3.49 18.27
N SER A 27 -7.14 3.35 17.00
CA SER A 27 -5.73 3.35 16.58
C SER A 27 -5.09 4.74 16.47
N GLY A 28 -5.88 5.82 16.46
CA GLY A 28 -5.39 7.20 16.39
C GLY A 28 -4.78 7.60 15.03
N THR A 29 -4.84 6.71 14.03
CA THR A 29 -4.31 6.93 12.66
C THR A 29 -5.41 7.31 11.66
N GLN A 30 -6.67 7.37 12.08
CA GLN A 30 -7.83 7.66 11.24
C GLN A 30 -7.70 9.00 10.51
N ALA A 31 -7.24 10.05 11.20
CA ALA A 31 -7.03 11.36 10.60
C ALA A 31 -5.98 11.31 9.46
N LEU A 32 -4.95 10.47 9.59
CA LEU A 32 -3.96 10.27 8.54
C LEU A 32 -4.60 9.60 7.32
N TRP A 33 -5.39 8.55 7.53
CA TRP A 33 -6.12 7.91 6.44
C TRP A 33 -7.08 8.89 5.76
N HIS A 34 -7.85 9.67 6.54
CA HIS A 34 -8.77 10.68 6.03
C HIS A 34 -8.11 11.71 5.12
N ALA A 35 -6.91 12.15 5.48
CA ALA A 35 -6.09 13.03 4.65
C ALA A 35 -5.49 12.30 3.44
N TYR A 36 -5.08 11.05 3.61
CA TYR A 36 -4.35 10.29 2.61
C TYR A 36 -5.24 9.76 1.47
N THR A 37 -6.47 9.33 1.74
CA THR A 37 -7.37 8.76 0.74
C THR A 37 -8.78 9.36 0.80
N PRO A 38 -8.93 10.68 0.59
CA PRO A 38 -10.18 11.43 0.80
C PRO A 38 -11.42 10.81 0.14
N GLU A 39 -12.57 10.96 0.80
CA GLU A 39 -13.90 10.79 0.19
C GLU A 39 -14.47 12.16 -0.17
N PRO A 40 -14.19 12.70 -1.37
CA PRO A 40 -14.74 13.99 -1.76
C PRO A 40 -16.28 13.93 -1.72
N VAL A 41 -16.87 15.03 -1.23
CA VAL A 41 -18.32 15.23 -1.09
C VAL A 41 -18.89 16.13 -2.19
N THR A 42 -18.02 16.66 -3.04
CA THR A 42 -18.36 17.49 -4.20
C THR A 42 -17.89 16.82 -5.49
N PRO A 43 -18.73 16.73 -6.53
CA PRO A 43 -20.14 17.12 -6.54
C PRO A 43 -21.00 16.24 -5.61
N SER A 44 -22.15 16.74 -5.15
CA SER A 44 -23.01 16.09 -4.15
C SER A 44 -23.47 14.68 -4.56
N GLU A 45 -23.58 14.46 -5.86
CA GLU A 45 -23.93 13.21 -6.53
C GLU A 45 -22.92 12.10 -6.25
N LEU A 46 -21.67 12.45 -5.89
CA LEU A 46 -20.66 11.48 -5.49
C LEU A 46 -20.99 10.85 -4.13
N ALA A 47 -21.59 11.62 -3.21
CA ALA A 47 -22.05 11.09 -1.93
C ALA A 47 -23.22 10.10 -2.11
N LEU A 48 -24.18 10.45 -2.99
CA LEU A 48 -25.30 9.55 -3.33
C LEU A 48 -24.81 8.29 -4.06
N SER A 49 -23.90 8.43 -5.01
CA SER A 49 -23.29 7.30 -5.73
C SER A 49 -22.55 6.35 -4.78
N ARG A 50 -21.79 6.90 -3.82
CA ARG A 50 -21.10 6.12 -2.79
C ARG A 50 -22.08 5.35 -1.91
N GLN A 51 -23.17 5.99 -1.49
CA GLN A 51 -24.22 5.33 -0.71
C GLN A 51 -24.87 4.19 -1.49
N ALA A 52 -25.25 4.43 -2.76
CA ALA A 52 -25.84 3.40 -3.62
C ALA A 52 -24.89 2.23 -3.87
N CYS A 53 -23.61 2.52 -4.13
CA CYS A 53 -22.56 1.50 -4.26
C CYS A 53 -22.40 0.69 -2.97
N GLY A 54 -22.38 1.34 -1.80
CA GLY A 54 -22.33 0.68 -0.50
C GLY A 54 -23.48 -0.31 -0.29
N VAL A 55 -24.72 0.10 -0.57
CA VAL A 55 -25.89 -0.80 -0.50
C VAL A 55 -25.73 -2.02 -1.42
N ALA A 56 -25.23 -1.82 -2.63
CA ALA A 56 -25.01 -2.91 -3.57
C ALA A 56 -23.90 -3.86 -3.08
N CYS A 57 -22.83 -3.33 -2.50
CA CYS A 57 -21.74 -4.11 -1.90
C CYS A 57 -22.18 -4.88 -0.65
N ASP A 58 -22.97 -4.27 0.22
CA ASP A 58 -23.51 -4.90 1.44
C ASP A 58 -24.43 -6.09 1.12
N ALA A 59 -25.06 -6.08 -0.07
CA ALA A 59 -25.88 -7.19 -0.55
C ALA A 59 -25.06 -8.36 -1.15
N GLN A 60 -23.74 -8.21 -1.32
CA GLN A 60 -22.87 -9.26 -1.84
C GLN A 60 -22.41 -10.21 -0.72
N PRO A 61 -21.97 -11.45 -1.06
CA PRO A 61 -21.31 -12.32 -0.11
C PRO A 61 -20.10 -11.65 0.54
N VAL A 62 -19.88 -11.94 1.84
CA VAL A 62 -18.72 -11.47 2.56
C VAL A 62 -17.45 -12.08 1.96
N ILE A 63 -16.51 -11.22 1.56
CA ILE A 63 -15.21 -11.64 1.00
C ILE A 63 -14.01 -11.32 1.90
N LYS A 64 -14.14 -10.37 2.83
CA LYS A 64 -13.06 -9.98 3.75
C LYS A 64 -12.84 -11.08 4.78
N GLY A 65 -11.59 -11.52 4.94
CA GLY A 65 -11.24 -12.60 5.85
C GLY A 65 -11.66 -14.00 5.39
N THR A 66 -12.26 -14.15 4.20
CA THR A 66 -12.67 -15.46 3.66
C THR A 66 -11.72 -16.01 2.61
N LEU A 67 -10.82 -15.18 2.07
CA LEU A 67 -9.83 -15.58 1.10
C LEU A 67 -8.45 -15.72 1.78
N PRO A 68 -7.75 -16.85 1.60
CA PRO A 68 -6.44 -17.04 2.20
C PRO A 68 -5.45 -16.00 1.67
N ASN A 69 -4.54 -15.54 2.53
CA ASN A 69 -3.45 -14.61 2.21
C ASN A 69 -3.86 -13.25 1.61
N ARG A 70 -5.15 -12.89 1.61
CA ARG A 70 -5.63 -11.67 0.98
C ARG A 70 -6.12 -10.67 2.01
N ASP A 71 -5.30 -9.65 2.26
CA ASP A 71 -5.78 -8.44 2.91
C ASP A 71 -6.47 -7.52 1.89
N ILE A 72 -7.77 -7.74 1.74
CA ILE A 72 -8.61 -6.97 0.83
C ILE A 72 -8.74 -5.51 1.28
N ALA A 73 -8.74 -5.25 2.58
CA ALA A 73 -8.90 -3.89 3.10
C ALA A 73 -7.63 -3.07 2.87
N HIS A 74 -6.46 -3.69 3.12
CA HIS A 74 -5.15 -3.13 2.84
C HIS A 74 -5.04 -2.83 1.34
N MET A 75 -5.21 -3.84 0.49
CA MET A 75 -5.12 -3.69 -0.96
C MET A 75 -6.00 -2.53 -1.46
N ALA A 76 -7.23 -2.42 -0.94
CA ALA A 76 -8.12 -1.35 -1.33
C ALA A 76 -7.67 0.05 -0.86
N ALA A 77 -7.16 0.18 0.36
CA ALA A 77 -6.61 1.42 0.89
C ALA A 77 -5.38 1.87 0.07
N THR A 78 -4.46 0.96 -0.22
CA THR A 78 -3.25 1.22 -1.02
C THR A 78 -3.59 1.57 -2.45
N SER A 79 -4.53 0.87 -3.09
CA SER A 79 -5.00 1.23 -4.44
C SER A 79 -5.61 2.62 -4.48
N LEU A 80 -6.38 3.01 -3.47
CA LEU A 80 -6.92 4.37 -3.38
C LEU A 80 -5.81 5.41 -3.18
N GLY A 81 -4.74 5.07 -2.46
CA GLY A 81 -3.53 5.89 -2.36
C GLY A 81 -2.96 6.16 -3.75
N TYR A 82 -2.69 5.12 -4.53
CA TYR A 82 -2.21 5.25 -5.91
C TYR A 82 -3.18 6.00 -6.85
N LEU A 83 -4.50 5.78 -6.71
CA LEU A 83 -5.49 6.50 -7.52
C LEU A 83 -5.60 7.99 -7.14
N THR A 84 -5.32 8.34 -5.89
CA THR A 84 -5.34 9.73 -5.40
C THR A 84 -4.08 10.48 -5.78
N TRP A 85 -2.92 9.86 -5.56
CA TRP A 85 -1.62 10.52 -5.65
C TRP A 85 -0.82 10.20 -6.92
N GLY A 86 -1.31 9.24 -7.70
CA GLY A 86 -0.62 8.73 -8.88
C GLY A 86 0.32 7.56 -8.57
N VAL A 87 0.70 6.86 -9.64
CA VAL A 87 1.73 5.83 -9.61
C VAL A 87 3.02 6.42 -10.18
N THR A 88 4.12 6.38 -9.41
CA THR A 88 5.42 6.84 -9.92
C THR A 88 5.91 5.96 -11.08
N ASN A 89 6.45 6.62 -12.11
CA ASN A 89 7.05 5.96 -13.28
C ASN A 89 8.56 5.76 -13.13
N ASP A 90 9.19 6.50 -12.21
CA ASP A 90 10.61 6.39 -11.94
C ASP A 90 10.85 5.22 -10.98
N PRO A 91 11.56 4.15 -11.39
CA PRO A 91 11.83 3.03 -10.52
C PRO A 91 12.73 3.39 -9.31
N MET A 92 13.49 4.49 -9.39
CA MET A 92 14.42 4.95 -8.36
C MET A 92 13.81 6.02 -7.45
N ASP A 93 12.50 6.24 -7.54
CA ASP A 93 11.78 7.22 -6.72
C ASP A 93 10.62 6.57 -5.99
N TYR A 94 10.20 7.16 -4.88
CA TYR A 94 8.91 6.83 -4.25
C TYR A 94 7.88 7.90 -4.63
N GLY A 95 6.61 7.52 -4.68
CA GLY A 95 5.50 8.46 -4.79
C GLY A 95 4.66 8.47 -3.52
N LEU A 96 3.84 9.51 -3.33
CA LEU A 96 2.90 9.55 -2.21
C LEU A 96 1.93 8.37 -2.23
N GLY A 97 1.60 7.82 -3.41
CA GLY A 97 0.82 6.59 -3.54
C GLY A 97 1.48 5.35 -2.92
N ASP A 98 2.81 5.34 -2.76
CA ASP A 98 3.55 4.24 -2.13
C ASP A 98 3.42 4.25 -0.59
N LEU A 99 3.08 5.40 0.02
CA LEU A 99 2.95 5.54 1.49
C LEU A 99 1.80 4.73 2.08
N GLY A 100 0.82 4.34 1.27
CA GLY A 100 -0.28 3.50 1.71
C GLY A 100 0.06 2.02 1.78
N GLY A 101 1.22 1.62 1.26
CA GLY A 101 1.65 0.23 1.16
C GLY A 101 3.14 0.08 1.45
N TRP A 102 3.88 -0.56 0.53
CA TRP A 102 5.24 -1.07 0.75
C TRP A 102 6.19 -0.12 1.46
N ALA A 103 6.13 1.18 1.15
CA ALA A 103 7.03 2.16 1.72
C ALA A 103 6.77 2.41 3.21
N LEU A 104 5.50 2.45 3.62
CA LEU A 104 5.15 2.58 5.03
C LEU A 104 5.25 1.25 5.77
N ASP A 105 4.92 0.13 5.13
CA ASP A 105 5.04 -1.19 5.73
C ASP A 105 6.51 -1.52 6.06
N LEU A 106 7.47 -1.10 5.21
CA LEU A 106 8.89 -1.18 5.56
C LEU A 106 9.26 -0.36 6.80
N LEU A 107 8.61 0.78 7.01
CA LEU A 107 8.80 1.56 8.23
C LEU A 107 8.09 0.90 9.43
N GLN A 108 6.96 0.22 9.23
CA GLN A 108 6.23 -0.48 10.28
C GLN A 108 7.02 -1.70 10.80
N ILE A 109 7.57 -2.53 9.90
CA ILE A 109 8.43 -3.64 10.32
C ILE A 109 9.73 -3.14 10.98
N TRP A 110 10.21 -1.96 10.59
CA TRP A 110 11.28 -1.27 11.31
C TRP A 110 10.86 -0.83 12.72
N GLY A 111 9.67 -0.27 12.90
CA GLY A 111 9.10 0.02 14.21
C GLY A 111 9.01 -1.22 15.10
N SER A 112 8.58 -2.35 14.53
CA SER A 112 8.56 -3.65 15.20
C SER A 112 9.95 -4.13 15.61
N TYR A 113 10.96 -3.99 14.75
CA TYR A 113 12.35 -4.34 15.08
C TYR A 113 12.84 -3.53 16.29
N LEU A 114 12.59 -2.22 16.32
CA LEU A 114 12.95 -1.37 17.45
C LEU A 114 12.23 -1.78 18.75
N ALA A 115 10.91 -2.03 18.66
CA ALA A 115 10.09 -2.35 19.82
C ALA A 115 10.43 -3.71 20.45
N ASN A 116 10.87 -4.68 19.63
CA ASN A 116 11.20 -6.03 20.11
C ASN A 116 12.62 -6.15 20.66
N THR A 117 13.51 -5.18 20.39
CA THR A 117 14.92 -5.20 20.83
C THR A 117 15.60 -6.56 20.58
N PRO A 118 15.56 -7.10 19.36
CA PRO A 118 16.10 -8.43 19.07
C PRO A 118 17.61 -8.48 19.31
N LYS A 119 18.12 -9.70 19.51
CA LYS A 119 19.57 -9.93 19.68
C LYS A 119 20.27 -10.09 18.34
N GLU A 120 19.53 -10.53 17.33
CA GLU A 120 19.99 -10.66 15.95
C GLU A 120 20.23 -9.28 15.32
N ASP A 121 21.09 -9.25 14.30
CA ASP A 121 21.19 -8.08 13.44
C ASP A 121 19.93 -7.93 12.57
N LEU A 122 19.73 -6.71 12.05
CA LEU A 122 18.54 -6.34 11.27
C LEU A 122 18.29 -7.27 10.07
N ALA A 123 19.33 -7.68 9.35
CA ALA A 123 19.15 -8.52 8.16
C ALA A 123 18.69 -9.93 8.54
N SER A 124 19.34 -10.52 9.55
CA SER A 124 18.95 -11.83 10.09
C SER A 124 17.53 -11.82 10.64
N TRP A 125 17.13 -10.73 11.32
CA TRP A 125 15.77 -10.58 11.85
C TRP A 125 14.73 -10.43 10.73
N LEU A 126 14.99 -9.59 9.72
CA LEU A 126 14.09 -9.42 8.58
C LEU A 126 13.91 -10.70 7.77
N HIS A 127 14.95 -11.53 7.62
CA HIS A 127 14.84 -12.81 6.93
C HIS A 127 13.83 -13.76 7.58
N ALA A 128 13.63 -13.66 8.90
CA ALA A 128 12.67 -14.47 9.64
C ALA A 128 11.24 -13.89 9.64
N HIS A 129 11.11 -12.56 9.60
CA HIS A 129 9.86 -11.87 9.91
C HIS A 129 9.22 -11.11 8.74
N LEU A 130 10.00 -10.66 7.75
CA LEU A 130 9.44 -9.97 6.59
C LEU A 130 8.70 -10.97 5.72
N GLY A 131 7.43 -10.68 5.42
CA GLY A 131 6.61 -11.57 4.61
C GLY A 131 6.23 -12.87 5.34
N GLU A 132 6.30 -12.91 6.68
CA GLU A 132 5.77 -14.04 7.43
C GLU A 132 4.23 -14.04 7.44
N GLN A 133 3.61 -15.18 7.75
CA GLN A 133 2.13 -15.27 7.76
C GLN A 133 1.49 -14.51 8.93
N ASP A 134 2.30 -14.18 9.92
CA ASP A 134 1.87 -13.48 11.12
C ASP A 134 1.96 -11.97 10.92
N ALA A 135 0.81 -11.28 11.04
CA ALA A 135 0.74 -9.83 10.91
C ALA A 135 1.37 -9.07 12.09
N ARG A 136 1.78 -9.75 13.18
CA ARG A 136 2.29 -9.11 14.40
C ARG A 136 3.55 -8.27 14.19
N MET A 137 4.34 -8.55 13.16
CA MET A 137 5.59 -7.83 12.88
C MET A 137 5.42 -6.64 11.93
N GLY A 138 4.21 -6.39 11.43
CA GLY A 138 3.90 -5.16 10.68
C GLY A 138 4.17 -5.20 9.18
N PHE A 139 4.73 -6.28 8.63
CA PHE A 139 4.81 -6.47 7.16
C PHE A 139 4.74 -7.95 6.78
N SER A 140 3.52 -8.51 6.81
CA SER A 140 3.25 -9.92 6.56
C SER A 140 3.23 -10.28 5.07
N TYR A 141 3.13 -11.58 4.75
CA TYR A 141 2.94 -12.04 3.37
C TYR A 141 1.68 -11.43 2.73
N SER A 142 0.58 -11.33 3.49
CA SER A 142 -0.66 -10.75 2.98
C SER A 142 -0.53 -9.26 2.70
N ASP A 143 0.30 -8.54 3.46
CA ASP A 143 0.61 -7.13 3.21
C ASP A 143 1.48 -6.98 1.96
N VAL A 144 2.56 -7.77 1.83
CA VAL A 144 3.38 -7.82 0.61
C VAL A 144 2.52 -8.06 -0.63
N LEU A 145 1.60 -9.04 -0.56
CA LEU A 145 0.70 -9.35 -1.66
C LEU A 145 -0.30 -8.21 -1.91
N ALA A 146 -0.86 -7.62 -0.86
CA ALA A 146 -1.81 -6.51 -0.96
C ALA A 146 -1.18 -5.28 -1.62
N ASP A 147 0.08 -4.95 -1.29
CA ASP A 147 0.84 -3.86 -1.90
C ASP A 147 1.10 -4.10 -3.38
N CYS A 148 1.59 -5.29 -3.71
CA CYS A 148 1.88 -5.68 -5.09
C CYS A 148 0.60 -5.62 -5.93
N ASP A 149 -0.47 -6.19 -5.42
CA ASP A 149 -1.78 -6.21 -6.08
C ASP A 149 -2.34 -4.78 -6.19
N ALA A 150 -2.21 -3.96 -5.15
CA ALA A 150 -2.72 -2.61 -5.16
C ALA A 150 -2.08 -1.73 -6.24
N TRP A 151 -0.76 -1.84 -6.40
CA TRP A 151 -0.01 -1.13 -7.43
C TRP A 151 -0.42 -1.58 -8.84
N LEU A 152 -0.46 -2.89 -9.08
CA LEU A 152 -0.86 -3.47 -10.37
C LEU A 152 -2.30 -3.08 -10.75
N LEU A 153 -3.19 -3.10 -9.76
CA LEU A 153 -4.60 -2.74 -9.92
C LEU A 153 -4.73 -1.26 -10.29
N ALA A 154 -4.12 -0.37 -9.51
CA ALA A 154 -4.18 1.07 -9.77
C ALA A 154 -3.54 1.44 -11.12
N ARG A 155 -2.42 0.82 -11.47
CA ARG A 155 -1.75 1.02 -12.77
C ARG A 155 -2.65 0.61 -13.94
N SER A 156 -3.33 -0.53 -13.82
CA SER A 156 -4.25 -1.03 -14.84
C SER A 156 -5.47 -0.12 -14.99
N MET A 157 -6.06 0.30 -13.87
CA MET A 157 -7.20 1.21 -13.85
C MET A 157 -6.87 2.59 -14.43
N GLN A 158 -5.69 3.14 -14.14
CA GLN A 158 -5.21 4.41 -14.72
C GLN A 158 -4.96 4.31 -16.23
N SER A 159 -4.49 3.15 -16.70
CA SER A 159 -4.17 2.96 -18.12
C SER A 159 -5.40 2.66 -18.98
N ASN A 160 -6.48 2.16 -18.37
CA ASN A 160 -7.72 1.73 -19.05
C ASN A 160 -8.97 2.19 -18.28
N SER A 161 -9.12 3.51 -18.11
CA SER A 161 -10.25 4.09 -17.39
C SER A 161 -11.58 3.75 -18.07
N SER A 162 -12.49 3.13 -17.31
CA SER A 162 -13.86 2.81 -17.70
C SER A 162 -14.67 2.37 -16.48
N GLU A 163 -15.99 2.25 -16.64
CA GLU A 163 -16.89 1.62 -15.65
C GLU A 163 -16.46 0.20 -15.25
N ARG A 164 -15.71 -0.49 -16.13
CA ARG A 164 -15.27 -1.88 -15.91
C ARG A 164 -13.82 -1.99 -15.50
N SER A 165 -13.09 -0.87 -15.38
CA SER A 165 -11.64 -0.81 -15.10
C SER A 165 -11.23 -1.74 -13.95
N LEU A 166 -11.90 -1.66 -12.79
CA LEU A 166 -11.65 -2.52 -11.64
C LEU A 166 -11.87 -4.00 -11.97
N SER A 167 -13.02 -4.34 -12.55
CA SER A 167 -13.37 -5.74 -12.86
C SER A 167 -12.45 -6.37 -13.91
N THR A 168 -12.02 -5.59 -14.90
CA THR A 168 -11.07 -6.00 -15.93
C THR A 168 -9.69 -6.21 -15.33
N ALA A 169 -9.21 -5.27 -14.51
CA ALA A 169 -7.93 -5.37 -13.83
C ALA A 169 -7.88 -6.57 -12.87
N MET A 170 -8.91 -6.77 -12.05
CA MET A 170 -9.01 -7.94 -11.17
C MET A 170 -9.04 -9.25 -11.94
N ARG A 171 -9.75 -9.32 -13.08
CA ARG A 171 -9.80 -10.53 -13.92
C ARG A 171 -8.44 -10.87 -14.52
N ASP A 172 -7.71 -9.87 -15.01
CA ASP A 172 -6.34 -10.06 -15.53
C ASP A 172 -5.38 -10.52 -14.44
N MET A 173 -5.36 -9.79 -13.32
CA MET A 173 -4.42 -10.05 -12.25
C MET A 173 -4.67 -11.40 -11.57
N PHE A 174 -5.89 -11.67 -11.13
CA PHE A 174 -6.18 -12.89 -10.38
C PHE A 174 -6.22 -14.17 -11.23
N ALA A 175 -6.02 -14.06 -12.54
CA ALA A 175 -5.67 -15.22 -13.38
C ALA A 175 -4.23 -15.71 -13.14
N GLN A 176 -3.38 -14.91 -12.50
CA GLN A 176 -1.99 -15.23 -12.16
C GLN A 176 -1.85 -15.71 -10.71
N SER A 177 -0.88 -16.58 -10.44
CA SER A 177 -0.52 -16.99 -9.07
C SER A 177 0.00 -15.81 -8.24
N GLU A 178 -0.06 -15.93 -6.91
CA GLU A 178 0.41 -14.89 -5.96
C GLU A 178 1.88 -14.53 -6.24
N THR A 179 2.74 -15.56 -6.35
CA THR A 179 4.16 -15.45 -6.76
C THR A 179 4.34 -14.65 -8.05
N ASN A 180 3.52 -14.90 -9.08
CA ASN A 180 3.65 -14.22 -10.37
C ASN A 180 3.22 -12.75 -10.28
N ARG A 181 2.22 -12.43 -9.45
CA ARG A 181 1.81 -11.03 -9.22
C ARG A 181 2.88 -10.25 -8.47
N ILE A 182 3.50 -10.84 -7.44
CA ILE A 182 4.63 -10.25 -6.72
C ILE A 182 5.81 -9.97 -7.68
N LYS A 183 6.19 -10.97 -8.47
CA LYS A 183 7.27 -10.80 -9.48
C LYS A 183 6.91 -9.75 -10.53
N ARG A 184 5.66 -9.72 -11.01
CA ARG A 184 5.18 -8.72 -11.97
C ARG A 184 5.26 -7.31 -11.38
N PHE A 185 4.91 -7.12 -10.12
CA PHE A 185 5.08 -5.86 -9.42
C PHE A 185 6.56 -5.45 -9.41
N TYR A 186 7.45 -6.31 -8.92
CA TYR A 186 8.88 -5.99 -8.82
C TYR A 186 9.52 -5.63 -10.16
N GLN A 187 9.20 -6.40 -11.20
CA GLN A 187 9.65 -6.13 -12.56
C GLN A 187 9.07 -4.83 -13.14
N SER A 188 7.81 -4.51 -12.85
CA SER A 188 7.16 -3.33 -13.41
C SER A 188 7.57 -2.04 -12.70
N ARG A 189 7.55 -2.06 -11.36
CA ARG A 189 7.77 -0.92 -10.48
C ARG A 189 9.24 -0.60 -10.28
N PHE A 190 10.08 -1.61 -10.11
CA PHE A 190 11.51 -1.45 -9.78
C PHE A 190 12.44 -1.98 -10.86
N LYS A 191 11.90 -2.44 -12.02
CA LYS A 191 12.69 -3.06 -13.10
C LYS A 191 13.47 -4.30 -12.65
N GLY A 192 12.96 -4.99 -11.63
CA GLY A 192 13.62 -6.17 -11.05
C GLY A 192 14.96 -5.85 -10.38
N SER A 193 15.17 -4.60 -9.95
CA SER A 193 16.43 -4.14 -9.38
C SER A 193 16.27 -3.76 -7.91
N ALA A 194 17.09 -4.39 -7.07
CA ALA A 194 17.14 -4.09 -5.65
C ALA A 194 17.72 -2.69 -5.41
N ASP A 195 18.69 -2.27 -6.24
CA ASP A 195 19.26 -0.93 -6.18
C ASP A 195 18.22 0.17 -6.41
N ASN A 196 17.32 -0.03 -7.37
CA ASN A 196 16.22 0.91 -7.63
C ASN A 196 15.33 1.08 -6.39
N LEU A 197 14.97 -0.04 -5.75
CA LEU A 197 14.16 -0.05 -4.53
C LEU A 197 14.91 0.62 -3.37
N VAL A 198 16.19 0.30 -3.17
CA VAL A 198 17.05 0.91 -2.15
C VAL A 198 17.13 2.42 -2.33
N ILE A 199 17.32 2.91 -3.55
CA ILE A 199 17.39 4.34 -3.84
C ILE A 199 16.03 5.00 -3.57
N ALA A 200 14.93 4.38 -4.01
CA ALA A 200 13.59 4.90 -3.78
C ALA A 200 13.27 5.00 -2.27
N PHE A 201 13.52 3.93 -1.50
CA PHE A 201 13.20 3.90 -0.07
C PHE A 201 14.07 4.86 0.75
N ARG A 202 15.36 4.99 0.42
CA ARG A 202 16.28 5.91 1.11
C ARG A 202 15.88 7.38 1.04
N LYS A 203 15.14 7.79 0.01
CA LYS A 203 14.62 9.16 -0.09
C LYS A 203 13.53 9.44 0.95
N LEU A 204 12.74 8.44 1.31
CA LEU A 204 11.63 8.58 2.26
C LEU A 204 12.09 8.72 3.73
N VAL A 205 13.22 8.13 4.09
CA VAL A 205 13.59 7.97 5.52
C VAL A 205 14.06 9.26 6.20
N ASP A 206 14.23 10.34 5.42
CA ASP A 206 14.50 11.68 5.93
C ASP A 206 13.22 12.53 6.09
N GLY A 207 12.09 12.09 5.52
CA GLY A 207 10.83 12.84 5.46
C GLY A 207 10.06 12.58 4.15
N ILE A 208 8.90 13.24 4.00
CA ILE A 208 8.07 13.14 2.79
C ILE A 208 8.33 14.34 1.90
N ASP A 209 8.53 14.09 0.61
CA ASP A 209 8.73 15.08 -0.44
C ASP A 209 7.38 15.41 -1.08
N LEU A 210 7.13 16.70 -1.34
CA LEU A 210 5.93 17.19 -2.02
C LEU A 210 6.32 18.07 -3.21
N GLY A 211 6.33 17.47 -4.40
CA GLY A 211 6.71 18.16 -5.63
C GLY A 211 8.19 18.54 -5.60
N ILE A 212 8.50 19.84 -5.52
CA ILE A 212 9.87 20.36 -5.44
C ILE A 212 10.37 20.58 -4.01
N PHE A 213 9.53 20.28 -3.01
CA PHE A 213 9.85 20.51 -1.61
C PHE A 213 10.24 19.20 -0.95
N ASP A 214 11.53 19.06 -0.63
CA ASP A 214 12.05 17.89 0.07
C ASP A 214 11.73 17.96 1.57
N ASN A 215 11.39 16.82 2.17
CA ASN A 215 11.21 16.65 3.61
C ASN A 215 10.30 17.70 4.27
N VAL A 216 9.08 17.87 3.75
CA VAL A 216 8.17 18.93 4.20
C VAL A 216 7.95 18.90 5.71
N SER A 217 7.84 20.08 6.32
CA SER A 217 7.75 20.23 7.77
C SER A 217 6.64 19.34 8.37
N GLY A 218 6.98 18.59 9.42
CA GLY A 218 6.06 17.67 10.10
C GLY A 218 5.92 16.28 9.46
N SER A 219 6.39 16.06 8.24
CA SER A 219 6.31 14.76 7.55
C SER A 219 7.02 13.64 8.31
N LYS A 220 8.22 13.90 8.82
CA LYS A 220 8.95 12.96 9.68
C LYS A 220 8.15 12.51 10.89
N LYS A 221 7.43 13.44 11.55
CA LYS A 221 6.57 13.10 12.69
C LYS A 221 5.39 12.24 12.26
N ALA A 222 4.79 12.53 11.10
CA ALA A 222 3.72 11.70 10.55
C ALA A 222 4.21 10.27 10.25
N LEU A 223 5.40 10.13 9.65
CA LEU A 223 6.01 8.82 9.40
C LEU A 223 6.25 8.04 10.69
N LEU A 224 6.81 8.67 11.74
CA LEU A 224 7.02 8.02 13.04
C LEU A 224 5.71 7.53 13.68
N ILE A 225 4.65 8.34 13.61
CA ILE A 225 3.32 7.97 14.14
C ILE A 225 2.76 6.78 13.36
N ALA A 226 2.83 6.84 12.04
CA ALA A 226 2.28 5.83 11.14
C ALA A 226 3.06 4.50 11.19
N SER A 227 4.36 4.56 11.48
CA SER A 227 5.24 3.40 11.57
C SER A 227 5.36 2.81 12.97
N HIS A 228 4.78 3.47 13.98
CA HIS A 228 4.96 3.10 15.40
C HIS A 228 6.43 3.00 15.82
N ALA A 229 7.30 3.82 15.22
CA ALA A 229 8.73 3.81 15.48
C ALA A 229 9.18 4.98 16.34
N ASP A 230 10.11 4.74 17.27
CA ASP A 230 10.74 5.80 18.07
C ASP A 230 11.70 6.69 17.25
N ARG A 231 12.24 6.13 16.16
CA ARG A 231 13.07 6.84 15.18
C ARG A 231 12.90 6.24 13.80
N LEU A 232 13.18 7.02 12.76
CA LEU A 232 13.32 6.52 11.39
C LEU A 232 14.66 5.76 11.25
N PRO A 233 14.76 4.82 10.31
CA PRO A 233 16.03 4.14 10.05
C PRO A 233 17.06 5.12 9.50
N SER A 234 18.33 4.88 9.80
CA SER A 234 19.46 5.53 9.12
C SER A 234 19.53 5.09 7.66
N GLN A 235 20.30 5.81 6.84
CA GLN A 235 20.52 5.46 5.43
C GLN A 235 21.10 4.05 5.22
N ALA A 236 21.89 3.55 6.18
CA ALA A 236 22.40 2.18 6.17
C ALA A 236 21.30 1.15 6.49
N GLU A 237 20.53 1.38 7.55
CA GLU A 237 19.40 0.51 7.95
C GLU A 237 18.30 0.48 6.88
N ALA A 238 18.00 1.64 6.27
CA ALA A 238 17.08 1.75 5.14
C ALA A 238 17.54 0.90 3.94
N GLY A 239 18.86 0.87 3.69
CA GLY A 239 19.43 -0.02 2.67
C GLY A 239 19.18 -1.50 2.97
N ILE A 240 19.34 -1.92 4.23
CA ILE A 240 19.09 -3.31 4.64
C ILE A 240 17.60 -3.66 4.49
N LEU A 241 16.69 -2.81 5.00
CA LEU A 241 15.24 -2.99 4.85
C LEU A 241 14.83 -3.19 3.39
N ALA A 242 15.29 -2.29 2.52
CA ALA A 242 14.98 -2.34 1.09
C ALA A 242 15.57 -3.57 0.39
N LEU A 243 16.81 -3.97 0.74
CA LEU A 243 17.42 -5.18 0.18
C LEU A 243 16.68 -6.45 0.59
N SER A 244 16.31 -6.58 1.88
CA SER A 244 15.53 -7.73 2.37
C SER A 244 14.15 -7.80 1.70
N TYR A 245 13.51 -6.65 1.46
CA TYR A 245 12.25 -6.61 0.73
C TYR A 245 12.43 -7.01 -0.74
N ALA A 246 13.43 -6.46 -1.43
CA ALA A 246 13.74 -6.84 -2.80
C ALA A 246 14.00 -8.35 -2.94
N GLU A 247 14.68 -8.97 -1.98
CA GLU A 247 14.87 -10.42 -1.91
C GLU A 247 13.53 -11.17 -1.81
N SER A 248 12.62 -10.70 -0.94
CA SER A 248 11.27 -11.28 -0.81
C SER A 248 10.43 -11.15 -2.07
N LEU A 249 10.66 -10.10 -2.87
CA LEU A 249 9.97 -9.87 -4.13
C LEU A 249 10.54 -10.71 -5.28
N GLU A 250 11.85 -10.92 -5.30
CA GLU A 250 12.55 -11.75 -6.31
C GLU A 250 12.28 -13.24 -6.07
N ASN A 251 12.31 -13.65 -4.80
CA ASN A 251 12.10 -15.01 -4.33
C ASN A 251 10.93 -15.09 -3.34
N PRO A 252 9.68 -14.81 -3.78
CA PRO A 252 8.52 -14.91 -2.91
C PRO A 252 8.38 -16.35 -2.46
N ASN A 253 8.72 -16.60 -1.20
CA ASN A 253 8.64 -17.90 -0.58
C ASN A 253 7.17 -18.19 -0.26
N ARG A 254 6.65 -19.24 -0.91
CA ARG A 254 5.29 -19.81 -0.87
C ARG A 254 4.42 -19.38 -2.05
#